data_AF-A0A1V6NK91-F1
#
_entry.id   AF-A0A1V6NK91-F1
#
_cell.length_a   1.000
_cell.length_b   1.000
_cell.length_c   1.000
_cell.angle_alpha   90.00
_cell.angle_beta   90.00
_cell.angle_gamma   90.00
#
_symmetry.space_group_name_H-M   'P 1'
#
loop_
_entity.id
_entity.type
_entity.pdbx_description
1 polymer ?
#
loop_
_entity_poly.entity_id
_entity_poly.type
_entity_poly.pdbx_seq_one_letter_code
_entity_poly.pdbx_strand_id
1 'polypeptide(L)'
;MARFEDSDLAVDPASQDPRAQDPQGALSPRDRAASGLAIPSGGNTVEIPATRSAISDAAQFMHNLSLSPSMKDRRGSRNSFGTSLPIPRSPRLSRLSSVQRGAPSVSRDILASQVQDINKEKTTKAKNMAFAFDIDGVLAHGNHAIEEAKVALKMLNGDNELGIRIPHILLTNGGGKTEEARCAQLSEILEQPISTDQFIQSHTPMQALAEYYETVLVVGGEGFKIREVAENYGFKTVVHPKDLLAWDPSISPWATLTDAERAEAKPRDFSQMKFDAIMVFADSRDYQTDFQVIMDLLLAEDGKLMTKAKDPVATRIPIYFSQGDLLMPTEHKGLPRLTQGAFRISVEAQYKTLTGVDLERVVYGKPERATYTYADEVMKAWMEELHGVSRLPDNIYMVGDNPASDIIGGNMYGWNTCLVRTGVFQGKEGENDPNSPANFGVFNNVLEAVKAAIAKELGDDFKLKWNPKVNPVTHGDGASAIE
;
A
#
# COMPACT_ATOMS: atom_id res chain seq x y z
N MET A 1 35.62 36.67 51.72
CA MET A 1 35.95 35.33 51.22
C MET A 1 35.61 35.35 49.73
N ALA A 2 36.59 35.55 48.84
CA ALA A 2 37.72 34.67 48.51
C ALA A 2 37.28 33.62 47.48
N ARG A 3 37.91 33.68 46.29
CA ARG A 3 37.77 32.68 45.21
C ARG A 3 38.75 31.54 45.49
N PHE A 4 38.49 30.37 44.90
CA PHE A 4 39.51 29.34 44.68
C PHE A 4 39.90 29.33 43.19
N GLU A 5 41.06 28.77 42.87
CA GLU A 5 41.82 29.06 41.65
C GLU A 5 41.99 27.81 40.76
N ASP A 6 42.27 28.02 39.48
CA ASP A 6 42.43 26.96 38.47
C ASP A 6 43.79 26.23 38.62
N SER A 7 43.90 25.27 39.56
CA SER A 7 45.11 24.44 39.76
C SER A 7 44.97 22.96 39.37
N ASP A 8 43.75 22.44 39.25
CA ASP A 8 43.49 20.99 39.14
C ASP A 8 43.51 20.46 37.68
N LEU A 9 44.03 21.26 36.75
CA LEU A 9 44.15 20.94 35.31
C LEU A 9 45.60 21.07 34.83
N ALA A 10 46.46 20.17 35.30
CA ALA A 10 47.82 19.98 34.77
C ALA A 10 47.91 18.66 33.97
N VAL A 11 48.34 18.77 32.71
CA VAL A 11 48.60 17.64 31.80
C VAL A 11 50.08 17.66 31.44
N ASP A 12 50.78 16.53 31.59
CA ASP A 12 52.17 16.36 31.14
C ASP A 12 52.26 15.57 29.81
N PRO A 13 53.28 15.82 28.96
CA PRO A 13 53.29 15.42 27.55
C PRO A 13 53.93 14.05 27.25
N ALA A 14 53.68 13.55 26.04
CA ALA A 14 54.02 12.18 25.62
C ALA A 14 55.35 12.02 24.86
N SER A 15 55.96 10.83 24.96
CA SER A 15 56.76 10.12 23.93
C SER A 15 57.09 8.69 24.44
N GLN A 16 57.36 7.62 23.67
CA GLN A 16 57.66 7.41 22.24
C GLN A 16 56.97 6.13 21.68
N ASP A 17 56.92 5.99 20.35
CA ASP A 17 56.53 4.79 19.57
C ASP A 17 57.67 3.74 19.46
N PRO A 18 57.39 2.45 19.71
CA PRO A 18 58.06 1.37 19.00
C PRO A 18 57.06 0.42 18.30
N ARG A 19 57.06 0.43 16.97
CA ARG A 19 56.24 -0.42 16.10
C ARG A 19 56.50 -1.92 16.23
N ALA A 20 55.48 -2.67 15.80
CA ALA A 20 55.43 -4.11 15.48
C ALA A 20 55.33 -5.11 16.66
N GLN A 21 54.12 -5.60 16.90
CA GLN A 21 53.67 -6.85 16.25
C GLN A 21 52.13 -6.98 16.26
N ASP A 22 51.56 -7.36 15.12
CA ASP A 22 50.12 -7.61 14.90
C ASP A 22 49.90 -9.12 14.70
N PRO A 23 49.03 -9.75 15.52
CA PRO A 23 48.47 -11.05 15.21
C PRO A 23 46.93 -11.10 15.36
N GLN A 24 46.20 -10.10 14.84
CA GLN A 24 44.74 -10.21 14.64
C GLN A 24 44.26 -9.34 13.48
N GLY A 25 44.38 -9.91 12.27
CA GLY A 25 44.13 -9.22 11.00
C GLY A 25 42.71 -8.65 10.87
N ALA A 26 42.61 -7.54 10.13
CA ALA A 26 41.40 -6.74 10.01
C ALA A 26 40.18 -7.53 9.52
N LEU A 27 39.17 -7.67 10.38
CA LEU A 27 37.83 -8.07 9.97
C LEU A 27 37.15 -6.93 9.20
N SER A 28 36.38 -7.30 8.18
CA SER A 28 35.70 -6.34 7.30
C SER A 28 34.44 -5.78 7.96
N PRO A 29 33.85 -4.67 7.45
CA PRO A 29 32.57 -4.16 7.94
C PRO A 29 31.36 -5.10 7.76
N ARG A 30 31.52 -6.32 7.22
CA ARG A 30 30.44 -7.30 7.01
C ARG A 30 30.13 -8.18 8.24
N ASP A 31 31.03 -8.27 9.20
CA ASP A 31 30.96 -9.30 10.26
C ASP A 31 30.23 -8.86 11.54
N ARG A 32 29.48 -7.73 11.49
CA ARG A 32 28.46 -7.42 12.51
C ARG A 32 27.18 -8.19 12.19
N ALA A 33 26.94 -9.28 12.91
CA ALA A 33 25.70 -10.04 12.83
C ALA A 33 24.48 -9.12 13.02
N ALA A 34 23.53 -9.18 12.08
CA ALA A 34 22.36 -8.31 12.09
C ALA A 34 21.33 -8.81 13.12
N SER A 35 21.23 -8.13 14.26
CA SER A 35 20.16 -8.29 15.24
C SER A 35 18.87 -7.59 14.77
N GLY A 36 18.33 -8.03 13.63
CA GLY A 36 17.05 -7.53 13.14
C GLY A 36 15.86 -8.01 13.99
N LEU A 37 14.71 -7.38 13.81
CA LEU A 37 13.43 -7.78 14.42
C LEU A 37 13.16 -9.28 14.24
N ALA A 38 13.28 -10.05 15.31
CA ALA A 38 13.00 -11.49 15.32
C ALA A 38 11.49 -11.72 15.44
N ILE A 39 10.89 -12.28 14.39
CA ILE A 39 9.52 -12.83 14.45
C ILE A 39 9.59 -14.16 15.24
N PRO A 40 8.67 -14.46 16.16
CA PRO A 40 8.66 -15.73 16.88
C PRO A 40 8.50 -16.91 15.92
N SER A 41 9.32 -17.95 16.00
CA SER A 41 9.27 -19.06 15.04
C SER A 41 8.14 -20.07 15.36
N GLY A 42 7.06 -20.07 14.58
CA GLY A 42 6.03 -21.11 14.60
C GLY A 42 4.64 -20.63 14.18
N GLY A 43 4.07 -21.24 13.15
CA GLY A 43 2.75 -20.93 12.58
C GLY A 43 2.46 -21.78 11.35
N ASN A 44 1.32 -21.56 10.68
CA ASN A 44 1.02 -22.12 9.35
C ASN A 44 1.42 -21.17 8.20
N THR A 45 2.18 -20.13 8.53
CA THR A 45 2.48 -18.96 7.70
C THR A 45 3.82 -19.09 6.97
N VAL A 46 3.93 -18.46 5.80
CA VAL A 46 5.14 -18.51 4.94
C VAL A 46 6.00 -17.28 5.18
N GLU A 47 7.22 -17.49 5.67
CA GLU A 47 8.21 -16.40 5.81
C GLU A 47 8.75 -15.94 4.45
N ILE A 48 8.76 -14.63 4.22
CA ILE A 48 9.27 -14.01 2.98
C ILE A 48 10.36 -13.01 3.36
N PRO A 49 11.61 -13.13 2.86
CA PRO A 49 12.67 -12.17 3.14
C PRO A 49 12.32 -10.74 2.71
N ALA A 50 12.55 -9.78 3.61
CA ALA A 50 12.29 -8.37 3.35
C ALA A 50 13.19 -7.81 2.22
N THR A 51 12.59 -7.09 1.27
CA THR A 51 13.31 -6.47 0.13
C THR A 51 13.98 -5.13 0.47
N ARG A 52 13.44 -4.39 1.44
CA ARG A 52 14.10 -3.20 2.00
C ARG A 52 14.81 -3.48 3.32
N SER A 53 15.75 -2.59 3.64
CA SER A 53 16.27 -2.44 4.99
C SER A 53 15.14 -2.18 5.99
N ALA A 54 15.16 -2.90 7.13
CA ALA A 54 14.30 -2.60 8.27
C ALA A 54 14.69 -1.27 8.97
N ILE A 55 15.97 -0.87 8.85
CA ILE A 55 16.50 0.39 9.39
C ILE A 55 15.89 1.59 8.64
N SER A 56 15.47 2.60 9.40
CA SER A 56 14.89 3.87 8.92
C SER A 56 15.64 4.51 7.77
N ASP A 57 14.88 5.09 6.82
CA ASP A 57 15.38 5.87 5.70
C ASP A 57 15.17 7.38 5.87
N ALA A 58 14.49 7.81 6.95
CA ALA A 58 14.23 9.21 7.28
C ALA A 58 15.51 10.05 7.47
N ALA A 59 16.64 9.40 7.77
CA ALA A 59 17.95 10.03 7.95
C ALA A 59 18.37 10.96 6.79
N GLN A 60 17.96 10.65 5.55
CA GLN A 60 18.31 11.45 4.37
C GLN A 60 17.52 12.78 4.27
N PHE A 61 16.37 12.87 4.96
CA PHE A 61 15.49 14.05 4.92
C PHE A 61 15.70 14.97 6.14
N MET A 62 16.38 14.50 7.18
CA MET A 62 16.64 15.28 8.40
C MET A 62 17.89 16.17 8.24
N HIS A 63 17.69 17.49 8.25
CA HIS A 63 18.75 18.43 8.61
C HIS A 63 19.03 18.37 10.12
N ASN A 64 20.27 18.69 10.53
CA ASN A 64 20.72 18.71 11.92
C ASN A 64 20.12 19.88 12.75
N LEU A 65 18.79 19.98 12.84
CA LEU A 65 18.07 20.81 13.79
C LEU A 65 17.84 20.01 15.08
N SER A 66 18.94 19.66 15.75
CA SER A 66 18.93 18.82 16.96
C SER A 66 18.15 19.44 18.13
N LEU A 67 17.59 18.59 19.00
CA LEU A 67 17.02 18.96 20.32
C LEU A 67 18.06 19.51 21.34
N SER A 68 19.23 19.95 20.90
CA SER A 68 20.28 20.53 21.75
C SER A 68 20.98 21.69 21.04
N PRO A 69 20.37 22.90 21.03
CA PRO A 69 20.90 24.05 20.29
C PRO A 69 22.21 24.59 20.89
N SER A 70 23.34 24.10 20.37
CA SER A 70 24.67 24.68 20.66
C SER A 70 24.83 26.02 19.95
N MET A 71 25.40 27.02 20.65
CA MET A 71 25.66 28.35 20.06
C MET A 71 26.78 28.35 18.99
N LYS A 72 27.47 27.22 18.78
CA LYS A 72 28.67 27.16 17.94
C LYS A 72 28.39 27.16 16.44
N ASP A 73 27.24 26.66 16.01
CA ASP A 73 26.94 26.38 14.59
C ASP A 73 25.69 27.13 14.08
N ARG A 74 25.87 28.41 13.74
CA ARG A 74 24.85 29.22 13.03
C ARG A 74 25.22 29.46 11.57
N ARG A 75 24.46 28.85 10.65
CA ARG A 75 24.15 29.45 9.33
C ARG A 75 22.66 29.72 9.25
N GLY A 76 22.29 30.93 8.84
CA GLY A 76 20.91 31.40 8.87
C GLY A 76 20.08 30.88 7.70
N SER A 77 18.93 30.27 8.00
CA SER A 77 17.86 30.09 7.01
C SER A 77 17.28 31.46 6.62
N ARG A 78 17.02 31.65 5.32
CA ARG A 78 16.35 32.85 4.79
C ARG A 78 14.90 32.50 4.48
N ASN A 79 14.00 32.78 5.41
CA ASN A 79 12.56 32.58 5.20
C ASN A 79 12.07 33.42 4.01
N SER A 80 11.47 32.76 3.03
CA SER A 80 10.90 33.36 1.83
C SER A 80 9.40 33.60 1.98
N PHE A 81 8.97 34.86 1.90
CA PHE A 81 7.56 35.24 1.75
C PHE A 81 7.45 36.41 0.76
N GLY A 82 6.45 36.37 -0.14
CA GLY A 82 6.18 37.52 -1.02
C GLY A 82 5.41 37.24 -2.31
N THR A 83 4.11 36.95 -2.22
CA THR A 83 3.10 37.29 -3.25
C THR A 83 1.69 37.27 -2.65
N SER A 84 0.79 38.09 -3.20
CA SER A 84 -0.57 38.34 -2.69
C SER A 84 -1.67 37.78 -3.61
N LEU A 85 -2.84 37.47 -3.05
CA LEU A 85 -4.00 36.90 -3.75
C LEU A 85 -5.05 37.95 -4.16
N PRO A 86 -5.56 37.90 -5.41
CA PRO A 86 -6.82 38.55 -5.81
C PRO A 86 -7.97 37.55 -6.05
N ILE A 87 -9.23 38.03 -5.99
CA ILE A 87 -10.47 37.24 -6.13
C ILE A 87 -11.40 37.92 -7.16
N PRO A 88 -12.18 37.16 -7.96
CA PRO A 88 -13.53 37.61 -8.35
C PRO A 88 -14.64 36.59 -8.02
N ARG A 89 -15.90 37.02 -8.18
CA ARG A 89 -17.12 36.39 -7.62
C ARG A 89 -17.90 35.55 -8.65
N SER A 90 -18.80 34.68 -8.17
CA SER A 90 -19.87 34.01 -8.94
C SER A 90 -21.17 34.87 -8.95
N PRO A 91 -22.26 34.54 -9.70
CA PRO A 91 -23.10 33.33 -9.49
C PRO A 91 -23.74 32.66 -10.73
N ARG A 92 -24.43 31.53 -10.44
CA ARG A 92 -25.20 30.57 -11.27
C ARG A 92 -26.21 31.12 -12.31
N LEU A 93 -26.61 30.24 -13.26
CA LEU A 93 -28.02 29.81 -13.44
C LEU A 93 -28.15 28.42 -14.14
N SER A 94 -29.36 27.88 -14.32
CA SER A 94 -29.64 26.43 -14.54
C SER A 94 -30.80 26.10 -15.50
N ARG A 95 -30.96 24.82 -15.91
CA ARG A 95 -32.27 24.15 -16.23
C ARG A 95 -32.19 22.62 -16.42
N LEU A 96 -33.36 21.96 -16.42
CA LEU A 96 -33.62 20.50 -16.58
C LEU A 96 -33.96 20.15 -18.06
N SER A 97 -34.41 18.98 -18.56
CA SER A 97 -35.16 17.78 -18.08
C SER A 97 -35.28 16.74 -19.26
N SER A 98 -35.67 15.45 -19.18
CA SER A 98 -35.76 14.36 -18.15
C SER A 98 -36.45 13.10 -18.77
N VAL A 99 -36.32 11.88 -18.18
CA VAL A 99 -37.20 10.66 -18.41
C VAL A 99 -36.98 9.94 -19.78
N GLN A 100 -37.10 8.61 -20.02
CA GLN A 100 -37.95 7.52 -19.46
C GLN A 100 -37.25 6.11 -19.34
N ARG A 101 -38.04 5.01 -19.24
CA ARG A 101 -37.68 3.66 -18.73
C ARG A 101 -37.58 2.55 -19.81
N GLY A 102 -36.89 1.45 -19.49
CA GLY A 102 -36.93 0.14 -20.18
C GLY A 102 -36.42 -1.00 -19.26
N ALA A 103 -36.81 -2.26 -19.47
CA ALA A 103 -36.63 -3.38 -18.51
C ALA A 103 -36.25 -4.72 -19.24
N PRO A 104 -36.07 -5.89 -18.56
CA PRO A 104 -34.90 -6.77 -18.83
C PRO A 104 -35.22 -8.19 -19.35
N SER A 105 -34.19 -9.01 -19.65
CA SER A 105 -34.19 -10.48 -19.38
C SER A 105 -32.82 -11.19 -19.56
N VAL A 106 -32.73 -12.34 -18.88
CA VAL A 106 -31.73 -13.44 -18.93
C VAL A 106 -31.75 -14.19 -20.29
N SER A 107 -30.79 -15.03 -20.71
CA SER A 107 -29.65 -15.69 -20.04
C SER A 107 -28.39 -15.74 -20.93
N ARG A 108 -27.19 -15.84 -20.35
CA ARG A 108 -25.90 -15.71 -21.09
C ARG A 108 -25.06 -17.00 -21.15
N ASP A 109 -25.30 -17.93 -20.23
CA ASP A 109 -24.28 -18.87 -19.75
C ASP A 109 -24.15 -20.15 -20.60
N ILE A 110 -25.16 -20.43 -21.44
CA ILE A 110 -25.23 -21.65 -22.27
C ILE A 110 -24.48 -21.51 -23.60
N LEU A 111 -24.26 -20.28 -24.11
CA LEU A 111 -23.65 -20.04 -25.42
C LEU A 111 -22.12 -19.82 -25.37
N ALA A 112 -21.55 -19.51 -24.21
CA ALA A 112 -20.12 -19.21 -24.09
C ALA A 112 -19.22 -20.45 -24.30
N SER A 113 -19.67 -21.63 -23.90
CA SER A 113 -18.91 -22.89 -24.02
C SER A 113 -18.60 -23.25 -25.48
N GLN A 114 -19.60 -23.17 -26.37
CA GLN A 114 -19.48 -23.59 -27.77
C GLN A 114 -18.50 -22.74 -28.60
N VAL A 115 -18.25 -21.49 -28.21
CA VAL A 115 -17.27 -20.60 -28.86
C VAL A 115 -15.82 -20.92 -28.42
N GLN A 116 -15.65 -21.38 -27.17
CA GLN A 116 -14.33 -21.66 -26.59
C GLN A 116 -13.67 -22.90 -27.20
N ASP A 117 -14.45 -23.92 -27.57
CA ASP A 117 -13.97 -25.13 -28.25
C ASP A 117 -13.43 -24.86 -29.66
N ILE A 118 -14.06 -23.92 -30.40
CA ILE A 118 -13.66 -23.55 -31.76
C ILE A 118 -12.36 -22.74 -31.76
N ASN A 119 -12.21 -21.80 -30.82
CA ASN A 119 -11.06 -20.90 -30.73
C ASN A 119 -9.98 -21.38 -29.74
N LYS A 120 -9.79 -22.70 -29.62
CA LYS A 120 -8.99 -23.34 -28.55
C LYS A 120 -7.62 -22.69 -28.28
N GLU A 121 -6.87 -22.30 -29.31
CA GLU A 121 -5.57 -21.62 -29.13
C GLU A 121 -5.71 -20.22 -28.49
N LYS A 122 -6.61 -19.37 -29.00
CA LYS A 122 -6.88 -18.04 -28.40
C LYS A 122 -7.45 -18.19 -26.99
N THR A 123 -8.29 -19.19 -26.74
CA THR A 123 -8.78 -19.55 -25.40
C THR A 123 -7.63 -19.92 -24.46
N THR A 124 -6.67 -20.75 -24.89
CA THR A 124 -5.49 -21.10 -24.07
C THR A 124 -4.60 -19.89 -23.79
N LYS A 125 -4.38 -18.99 -24.76
CA LYS A 125 -3.62 -17.75 -24.56
C LYS A 125 -4.33 -16.78 -23.61
N ALA A 126 -5.65 -16.64 -23.72
CA ALA A 126 -6.47 -15.81 -22.82
C ALA A 126 -6.43 -16.33 -21.36
N LYS A 127 -6.40 -17.66 -21.17
CA LYS A 127 -6.14 -18.31 -19.86
C LYS A 127 -4.66 -18.30 -19.44
N ASN A 128 -3.76 -17.64 -20.19
CA ASN A 128 -2.33 -17.54 -19.90
C ASN A 128 -1.83 -16.09 -19.76
N MET A 129 -2.76 -15.14 -19.71
CA MET A 129 -2.50 -13.74 -19.35
C MET A 129 -3.37 -13.33 -18.16
N ALA A 130 -2.92 -12.36 -17.38
CA ALA A 130 -3.72 -11.74 -16.33
C ALA A 130 -3.30 -10.31 -16.02
N PHE A 131 -4.13 -9.58 -15.28
CA PHE A 131 -3.87 -8.21 -14.85
C PHE A 131 -3.84 -8.09 -13.32
N ALA A 132 -2.96 -7.25 -12.80
CA ALA A 132 -3.00 -6.75 -11.43
C ALA A 132 -3.19 -5.23 -11.50
N PHE A 133 -4.32 -4.73 -10.99
CA PHE A 133 -4.66 -3.30 -11.04
C PHE A 133 -4.42 -2.65 -9.69
N ASP A 134 -3.73 -1.50 -9.63
CA ASP A 134 -4.05 -0.52 -8.58
C ASP A 134 -5.45 0.08 -8.83
N ILE A 135 -5.92 0.93 -7.92
CA ILE A 135 -7.27 1.46 -7.87
C ILE A 135 -7.23 2.98 -7.93
N ASP A 136 -6.48 3.63 -7.06
CA ASP A 136 -6.53 5.08 -6.88
C ASP A 136 -5.58 5.74 -7.88
N GLY A 137 -6.14 6.33 -8.95
CA GLY A 137 -5.40 6.81 -10.13
C GLY A 137 -5.41 5.85 -11.33
N VAL A 138 -5.97 4.64 -11.17
CA VAL A 138 -6.04 3.62 -12.25
C VAL A 138 -7.47 3.21 -12.57
N LEU A 139 -8.26 2.88 -11.55
CA LEU A 139 -9.68 2.49 -11.68
C LEU A 139 -10.63 3.58 -11.18
N ALA A 140 -10.22 4.37 -10.18
CA ALA A 140 -11.02 5.42 -9.56
C ALA A 140 -10.15 6.58 -9.03
N HIS A 141 -10.78 7.70 -8.74
CA HIS A 141 -10.26 8.78 -7.91
C HIS A 141 -11.14 8.86 -6.65
N GLY A 142 -10.70 8.27 -5.54
CA GLY A 142 -11.48 8.26 -4.29
C GLY A 142 -12.78 7.47 -4.43
N ASN A 143 -13.90 8.18 -4.62
CA ASN A 143 -15.23 7.58 -4.81
C ASN A 143 -15.77 7.70 -6.24
N HIS A 144 -15.01 8.26 -7.18
CA HIS A 144 -15.41 8.43 -8.58
C HIS A 144 -14.62 7.49 -9.50
N ALA A 145 -15.30 6.57 -10.19
CA ALA A 145 -14.66 5.71 -11.18
C ALA A 145 -14.08 6.51 -12.36
N ILE A 146 -12.99 6.01 -12.93
CA ILE A 146 -12.49 6.39 -14.25
C ILE A 146 -13.37 5.62 -15.26
N GLU A 147 -14.03 6.31 -16.20
CA GLU A 147 -15.03 5.67 -17.08
C GLU A 147 -14.40 4.59 -17.99
N GLU A 148 -13.14 4.79 -18.40
CA GLU A 148 -12.32 3.79 -19.10
C GLU A 148 -12.14 2.49 -18.28
N ALA A 149 -12.11 2.57 -16.95
CA ALA A 149 -11.97 1.41 -16.07
C ALA A 149 -13.21 0.51 -16.12
N LYS A 150 -14.41 1.10 -16.12
CA LYS A 150 -15.67 0.34 -16.28
C LYS A 150 -15.67 -0.46 -17.57
N VAL A 151 -15.22 0.16 -18.66
CA VAL A 151 -15.12 -0.48 -19.98
C VAL A 151 -14.07 -1.60 -19.97
N ALA A 152 -12.89 -1.36 -19.39
CA ALA A 152 -11.82 -2.34 -19.29
C ALA A 152 -12.25 -3.57 -18.47
N LEU A 153 -12.76 -3.37 -17.26
CA LEU A 153 -13.23 -4.46 -16.39
C LEU A 153 -14.39 -5.23 -17.03
N LYS A 154 -15.32 -4.56 -17.72
CA LYS A 154 -16.42 -5.22 -18.46
C LYS A 154 -15.93 -6.11 -19.61
N MET A 155 -14.89 -5.68 -20.34
CA MET A 155 -14.23 -6.51 -21.36
C MET A 155 -13.56 -7.73 -20.74
N LEU A 156 -12.86 -7.56 -19.61
CA LEU A 156 -12.22 -8.66 -18.88
C LEU A 156 -13.24 -9.61 -18.27
N ASN A 157 -14.40 -9.12 -17.82
CA ASN A 157 -15.52 -9.93 -17.31
C ASN A 157 -16.38 -10.63 -18.40
N GLY A 158 -15.82 -10.85 -19.60
CA GLY A 158 -16.45 -11.66 -20.65
C GLY A 158 -17.26 -10.90 -21.70
N ASP A 159 -17.21 -9.56 -21.74
CA ASP A 159 -17.65 -8.79 -22.92
C ASP A 159 -16.54 -8.70 -23.97
N ASN A 160 -16.10 -9.86 -24.44
CA ASN A 160 -15.04 -10.06 -25.45
C ASN A 160 -15.42 -11.22 -26.38
N GLU A 161 -14.64 -11.42 -27.45
CA GLU A 161 -14.91 -12.38 -28.53
C GLU A 161 -15.16 -13.83 -28.07
N LEU A 162 -14.50 -14.26 -27.00
CA LEU A 162 -14.56 -15.65 -26.50
C LEU A 162 -15.61 -15.84 -25.40
N GLY A 163 -16.24 -14.75 -24.93
CA GLY A 163 -17.14 -14.77 -23.78
C GLY A 163 -16.46 -15.19 -22.46
N ILE A 164 -15.13 -15.26 -22.43
CA ILE A 164 -14.33 -15.76 -21.30
C ILE A 164 -13.99 -14.63 -20.33
N ARG A 165 -13.99 -14.91 -19.03
CA ARG A 165 -13.40 -13.99 -18.05
C ARG A 165 -11.88 -14.06 -18.18
N ILE A 166 -11.20 -12.95 -18.44
CA ILE A 166 -9.73 -12.87 -18.38
C ILE A 166 -9.36 -12.62 -16.91
N PRO A 167 -8.48 -13.45 -16.30
CA PRO A 167 -8.13 -13.32 -14.89
C PRO A 167 -7.56 -11.95 -14.56
N HIS A 168 -8.00 -11.38 -13.45
CA HIS A 168 -7.44 -10.15 -12.92
C HIS A 168 -7.64 -10.07 -11.41
N ILE A 169 -6.74 -9.36 -10.74
CA ILE A 169 -6.81 -9.02 -9.32
C ILE A 169 -6.68 -7.51 -9.13
N LEU A 170 -7.16 -7.01 -8.01
CA LEU A 170 -6.99 -5.63 -7.56
C LEU A 170 -5.98 -5.63 -6.39
N LEU A 171 -4.86 -4.95 -6.58
CA LEU A 171 -3.72 -4.91 -5.67
C LEU A 171 -3.42 -3.46 -5.31
N THR A 172 -3.97 -3.00 -4.18
CA THR A 172 -3.86 -1.60 -3.76
C THR A 172 -3.08 -1.40 -2.47
N ASN A 173 -2.42 -0.25 -2.36
CA ASN A 173 -1.89 0.25 -1.09
C ASN A 173 -2.96 0.99 -0.26
N GLY A 174 -4.14 1.25 -0.81
CA GLY A 174 -5.29 1.77 -0.06
C GLY A 174 -5.78 0.80 1.03
N GLY A 175 -6.38 1.35 2.08
CA GLY A 175 -6.83 0.58 3.25
C GLY A 175 -7.85 1.31 4.13
N GLY A 176 -8.25 0.70 5.24
CA GLY A 176 -9.10 1.33 6.27
C GLY A 176 -10.57 0.89 6.31
N LYS A 177 -10.92 -0.18 5.59
CA LYS A 177 -12.20 -0.91 5.62
C LYS A 177 -11.91 -2.41 5.45
N THR A 178 -12.88 -3.27 5.77
CA THR A 178 -12.80 -4.69 5.40
C THR A 178 -12.89 -4.87 3.89
N GLU A 179 -12.37 -6.00 3.41
CA GLU A 179 -12.35 -6.39 2.01
C GLU A 179 -13.77 -6.45 1.43
N GLU A 180 -14.77 -6.97 2.15
CA GLU A 180 -16.17 -7.02 1.68
C GLU A 180 -16.73 -5.61 1.51
N ALA A 181 -16.51 -4.73 2.50
CA ALA A 181 -17.02 -3.36 2.50
C ALA A 181 -16.37 -2.50 1.41
N ARG A 182 -15.12 -2.78 1.03
CA ARG A 182 -14.43 -2.11 -0.08
C ARG A 182 -14.78 -2.75 -1.43
N CYS A 183 -14.91 -4.07 -1.54
CA CYS A 183 -15.37 -4.75 -2.76
C CYS A 183 -16.80 -4.34 -3.15
N ALA A 184 -17.71 -4.24 -2.18
CA ALA A 184 -19.07 -3.75 -2.40
C ALA A 184 -19.07 -2.30 -2.94
N GLN A 185 -18.30 -1.42 -2.30
CA GLN A 185 -18.16 -0.02 -2.75
C GLN A 185 -17.56 0.07 -4.18
N LEU A 186 -16.51 -0.70 -4.45
CA LEU A 186 -15.86 -0.71 -5.76
C LEU A 186 -16.78 -1.27 -6.84
N SER A 187 -17.56 -2.30 -6.51
CA SER A 187 -18.54 -2.89 -7.43
C SER A 187 -19.66 -1.91 -7.82
N GLU A 188 -20.10 -1.07 -6.88
CA GLU A 188 -21.06 -0.01 -7.14
C GLU A 188 -20.49 1.04 -8.11
N ILE A 189 -19.31 1.61 -7.80
CA ILE A 189 -18.78 2.74 -8.60
C ILE A 189 -18.21 2.30 -9.96
N LEU A 190 -17.69 1.07 -10.09
CA LEU A 190 -17.14 0.53 -11.34
C LEU A 190 -18.20 -0.19 -12.20
N GLU A 191 -19.43 -0.32 -11.71
CA GLU A 191 -20.54 -1.00 -12.39
C GLU A 191 -20.20 -2.46 -12.81
N GLN A 192 -19.33 -3.13 -12.04
CA GLN A 192 -18.78 -4.46 -12.33
C GLN A 192 -18.60 -5.27 -11.02
N PRO A 193 -18.86 -6.59 -11.00
CA PRO A 193 -18.71 -7.39 -9.79
C PRO A 193 -17.24 -7.61 -9.42
N ILE A 194 -16.87 -7.28 -8.19
CA ILE A 194 -15.55 -7.54 -7.60
C ILE A 194 -15.75 -8.45 -6.39
N SER A 195 -15.00 -9.56 -6.33
CA SER A 195 -15.00 -10.48 -5.19
C SER A 195 -13.84 -10.17 -4.25
N THR A 196 -13.98 -10.56 -2.99
CA THR A 196 -12.89 -10.58 -2.01
C THR A 196 -11.72 -11.45 -2.47
N ASP A 197 -12.01 -12.53 -3.19
CA ASP A 197 -11.05 -13.57 -3.62
C ASP A 197 -10.10 -13.11 -4.74
N GLN A 198 -10.29 -11.89 -5.23
CA GLN A 198 -9.44 -11.21 -6.22
C GLN A 198 -8.94 -9.84 -5.72
N PHE A 199 -9.06 -9.58 -4.41
CA PHE A 199 -8.91 -8.23 -3.85
C PHE A 199 -7.89 -8.19 -2.70
N ILE A 200 -6.94 -7.25 -2.78
CA ILE A 200 -5.81 -7.14 -1.85
C ILE A 200 -5.64 -5.67 -1.47
N GLN A 201 -5.82 -5.37 -0.19
CA GLN A 201 -5.50 -4.09 0.45
C GLN A 201 -4.10 -4.15 1.07
N SER A 202 -3.54 -2.99 1.41
CA SER A 202 -2.23 -2.87 2.08
C SER A 202 -2.13 -3.71 3.36
N HIS A 203 -3.22 -3.81 4.12
CA HIS A 203 -3.28 -4.56 5.38
C HIS A 203 -3.68 -6.04 5.22
N THR A 204 -4.14 -6.50 4.06
CA THR A 204 -4.60 -7.90 3.87
C THR A 204 -3.50 -8.94 4.17
N PRO A 205 -2.22 -8.75 3.76
CA PRO A 205 -1.14 -9.68 4.15
C PRO A 205 -0.80 -9.66 5.65
N MET A 206 -1.21 -8.62 6.38
CA MET A 206 -0.92 -8.48 7.81
C MET A 206 -1.80 -9.37 8.69
N GLN A 207 -2.84 -10.02 8.15
CA GLN A 207 -3.66 -11.00 8.89
C GLN A 207 -2.80 -12.13 9.47
N ALA A 208 -1.73 -12.52 8.78
CA ALA A 208 -0.76 -13.52 9.23
C ALA A 208 -0.10 -13.16 10.58
N LEU A 209 -0.03 -11.87 10.94
CA LEU A 209 0.55 -11.42 12.21
C LEU A 209 -0.35 -11.72 13.43
N ALA A 210 -1.61 -12.12 13.22
CA ALA A 210 -2.52 -12.54 14.29
C ALA A 210 -2.14 -13.91 14.92
N GLU A 211 -1.35 -14.75 14.25
CA GLU A 211 -0.78 -15.96 14.85
C GLU A 211 0.27 -15.64 15.94
N TYR A 212 0.91 -14.45 15.86
CA TYR A 212 2.12 -14.11 16.63
C TYR A 212 1.90 -13.13 17.79
N TYR A 213 0.84 -12.33 17.77
CA TYR A 213 0.64 -11.22 18.72
C TYR A 213 -0.72 -11.28 19.43
N GLU A 214 -0.72 -11.18 20.76
CA GLU A 214 -1.91 -11.29 21.60
C GLU A 214 -2.58 -9.92 21.79
N THR A 215 -1.78 -8.89 22.09
CA THR A 215 -2.22 -7.50 22.27
C THR A 215 -1.54 -6.57 21.27
N VAL A 216 -2.34 -5.92 20.42
CA VAL A 216 -1.84 -5.02 19.37
C VAL A 216 -2.49 -3.63 19.44
N LEU A 217 -1.67 -2.60 19.24
CA LEU A 217 -2.19 -1.28 18.88
C LEU A 217 -2.42 -1.25 17.37
N VAL A 218 -3.64 -1.01 16.93
CA VAL A 218 -3.95 -0.83 15.50
C VAL A 218 -4.29 0.63 15.23
N VAL A 219 -3.63 1.21 14.22
CA VAL A 219 -3.60 2.66 13.94
C VAL A 219 -4.07 2.93 12.51
N GLY A 220 -4.82 4.03 12.33
CA GLY A 220 -5.25 4.52 11.03
C GLY A 220 -6.76 4.51 10.82
N GLY A 221 -7.18 4.86 9.60
CA GLY A 221 -8.56 4.64 9.14
C GLY A 221 -9.58 5.66 9.66
N GLU A 222 -10.85 5.41 9.34
CA GLU A 222 -11.97 6.29 9.67
C GLU A 222 -12.72 5.78 10.91
N GLY A 223 -13.05 6.67 11.86
CA GLY A 223 -13.73 6.28 13.11
C GLY A 223 -12.87 5.36 13.96
N PHE A 224 -13.28 4.09 14.04
CA PHE A 224 -12.52 2.95 14.57
C PHE A 224 -12.48 1.75 13.58
N LYS A 225 -12.81 1.94 12.28
CA LYS A 225 -13.06 0.83 11.33
C LYS A 225 -11.89 -0.15 11.14
N ILE A 226 -10.64 0.26 11.34
CA ILE A 226 -9.50 -0.67 11.31
C ILE A 226 -9.48 -1.66 12.49
N ARG A 227 -10.22 -1.39 13.57
CA ARG A 227 -10.42 -2.35 14.66
C ARG A 227 -11.24 -3.53 14.17
N GLU A 228 -12.34 -3.28 13.46
CA GLU A 228 -13.17 -4.33 12.85
C GLU A 228 -12.35 -5.18 11.87
N VAL A 229 -11.51 -4.55 11.04
CA VAL A 229 -10.55 -5.27 10.16
C VAL A 229 -9.63 -6.19 10.96
N ALA A 230 -9.00 -5.71 12.04
CA ALA A 230 -8.10 -6.52 12.85
C ALA A 230 -8.83 -7.61 13.68
N GLU A 231 -10.00 -7.30 14.24
CA GLU A 231 -10.85 -8.26 14.95
C GLU A 231 -11.32 -9.38 13.98
N ASN A 232 -11.63 -9.05 12.72
CA ASN A 232 -11.97 -10.02 11.66
C ASN A 232 -10.77 -10.86 11.18
N TYR A 233 -9.56 -10.29 11.13
CA TYR A 233 -8.32 -11.04 10.88
C TYR A 233 -7.90 -11.96 12.04
N GLY A 234 -8.64 -11.96 13.16
CA GLY A 234 -8.38 -12.85 14.30
C GLY A 234 -7.43 -12.29 15.37
N PHE A 235 -7.05 -11.01 15.31
CA PHE A 235 -6.31 -10.39 16.42
C PHE A 235 -7.21 -10.32 17.67
N LYS A 236 -6.71 -10.87 18.79
CA LYS A 236 -7.52 -11.14 19.99
C LYS A 236 -7.76 -9.89 20.84
N THR A 237 -6.69 -9.17 21.19
CA THR A 237 -6.78 -7.93 21.99
C THR A 237 -6.36 -6.73 21.14
N VAL A 238 -7.31 -6.24 20.34
CA VAL A 238 -7.13 -5.02 19.54
C VAL A 238 -7.42 -3.77 20.37
N VAL A 239 -6.50 -2.80 20.33
CA VAL A 239 -6.61 -1.49 20.96
C VAL A 239 -6.45 -0.39 19.91
N HIS A 240 -7.30 0.64 19.97
CA HIS A 240 -7.20 1.83 19.13
C HIS A 240 -6.59 3.00 19.92
N PRO A 241 -5.81 3.93 19.32
CA PRO A 241 -5.30 5.11 20.02
C PRO A 241 -6.38 5.94 20.74
N LYS A 242 -7.60 6.00 20.18
CA LYS A 242 -8.75 6.67 20.81
C LYS A 242 -9.27 5.97 22.06
N ASP A 243 -8.96 4.69 22.30
CA ASP A 243 -9.28 3.99 23.55
C ASP A 243 -8.39 4.48 24.69
N LEU A 244 -7.10 4.71 24.38
CA LEU A 244 -6.14 5.29 25.30
C LEU A 244 -6.53 6.73 25.64
N LEU A 245 -6.87 7.53 24.62
CA LEU A 245 -7.33 8.90 24.79
C LEU A 245 -8.68 9.02 25.54
N ALA A 246 -9.55 8.00 25.43
CA ALA A 246 -10.80 7.92 26.19
C ALA A 246 -10.59 7.53 27.66
N TRP A 247 -9.49 6.82 27.96
CA TRP A 247 -9.07 6.43 29.32
C TRP A 247 -8.30 7.56 30.02
N ASP A 248 -7.25 8.08 29.37
CA ASP A 248 -6.46 9.21 29.86
C ASP A 248 -6.31 10.30 28.77
N PRO A 249 -7.09 11.38 28.85
CA PRO A 249 -6.99 12.52 27.94
C PRO A 249 -5.62 13.24 27.96
N SER A 250 -4.77 13.02 28.96
CA SER A 250 -3.44 13.66 29.03
C SER A 250 -2.43 13.09 28.04
N ILE A 251 -2.70 11.91 27.46
CA ILE A 251 -1.89 11.29 26.40
C ILE A 251 -1.81 12.17 25.15
N SER A 252 -2.90 12.84 24.77
CA SER A 252 -2.90 13.81 23.65
C SER A 252 -3.71 15.04 24.05
N PRO A 253 -3.10 16.00 24.79
CA PRO A 253 -3.83 17.07 25.49
C PRO A 253 -4.45 18.14 24.57
N TRP A 254 -4.24 18.02 23.25
CA TRP A 254 -4.87 18.86 22.23
C TRP A 254 -6.00 18.16 21.46
N ALA A 255 -6.09 16.83 21.56
CA ALA A 255 -7.14 16.06 20.92
C ALA A 255 -8.43 16.13 21.74
N THR A 256 -9.58 16.03 21.08
CA THR A 256 -10.89 16.04 21.74
C THR A 256 -11.80 15.05 21.03
N LEU A 257 -12.05 13.91 21.67
CA LEU A 257 -13.01 12.91 21.19
C LEU A 257 -14.41 13.50 21.16
N THR A 258 -15.08 13.37 20.02
CA THR A 258 -16.51 13.66 19.88
C THR A 258 -17.35 12.68 20.73
N ASP A 259 -18.61 13.02 21.01
CA ASP A 259 -19.51 12.14 21.76
C ASP A 259 -19.72 10.77 21.08
N ALA A 260 -19.71 10.75 19.75
CA ALA A 260 -19.78 9.51 18.97
C ALA A 260 -18.53 8.64 19.17
N GLU A 261 -17.33 9.24 19.05
CA GLU A 261 -16.08 8.49 19.25
C GLU A 261 -15.91 8.03 20.70
N ARG A 262 -16.40 8.81 21.67
CA ARG A 262 -16.41 8.43 23.08
C ARG A 262 -17.36 7.26 23.38
N ALA A 263 -18.42 7.08 22.58
CA ALA A 263 -19.33 5.95 22.67
C ALA A 263 -18.82 4.68 21.95
N GLU A 264 -17.95 4.82 20.94
CA GLU A 264 -17.34 3.72 20.18
C GLU A 264 -15.96 3.27 20.72
N ALA A 265 -15.35 4.10 21.58
CA ALA A 265 -14.16 3.74 22.33
C ALA A 265 -14.42 2.56 23.29
N LYS A 266 -13.42 1.68 23.44
CA LYS A 266 -13.37 0.54 24.37
C LYS A 266 -12.33 0.79 25.50
N PRO A 267 -12.40 1.91 26.26
CA PRO A 267 -11.42 2.24 27.29
C PRO A 267 -11.45 1.22 28.44
N ARG A 268 -10.29 0.95 29.01
CA ARG A 268 -10.06 0.02 30.14
C ARG A 268 -8.85 0.51 30.92
N ASP A 269 -8.49 -0.17 32.01
CA ASP A 269 -7.22 0.13 32.68
C ASP A 269 -6.04 -0.30 31.80
N PHE A 270 -5.36 0.69 31.20
CA PHE A 270 -4.14 0.49 30.43
C PHE A 270 -2.86 0.67 31.25
N SER A 271 -2.95 1.01 32.54
CA SER A 271 -1.80 1.39 33.37
C SER A 271 -0.73 0.29 33.51
N GLN A 272 -1.12 -0.97 33.37
CA GLN A 272 -0.26 -2.15 33.39
C GLN A 272 -0.34 -2.98 32.10
N MET A 273 -0.99 -2.46 31.04
CA MET A 273 -1.13 -3.20 29.78
C MET A 273 0.20 -3.22 29.03
N LYS A 274 0.67 -4.44 28.71
CA LYS A 274 1.67 -4.68 27.69
C LYS A 274 1.01 -4.74 26.31
N PHE A 275 1.67 -4.13 25.33
CA PHE A 275 1.43 -4.31 23.91
C PHE A 275 2.56 -5.16 23.33
N ASP A 276 2.26 -6.04 22.37
CA ASP A 276 3.25 -6.92 21.75
C ASP A 276 3.75 -6.38 20.40
N ALA A 277 2.92 -5.61 19.69
CA ALA A 277 3.26 -4.98 18.41
C ALA A 277 2.38 -3.76 18.09
N ILE A 278 2.86 -2.91 17.17
CA ILE A 278 2.14 -1.76 16.61
C ILE A 278 1.84 -2.01 15.13
N MET A 279 0.57 -1.86 14.73
CA MET A 279 0.06 -2.15 13.39
C MET A 279 -0.56 -0.90 12.76
N VAL A 280 0.17 -0.23 11.88
CA VAL A 280 -0.33 0.94 11.14
C VAL A 280 -1.04 0.45 9.86
N PHE A 281 -2.33 0.12 9.98
CA PHE A 281 -3.13 -0.50 8.93
C PHE A 281 -3.55 0.47 7.82
N ALA A 282 -3.74 1.75 8.12
CA ALA A 282 -4.19 2.75 7.13
C ALA A 282 -3.65 4.14 7.46
N ASP A 283 -3.94 5.15 6.64
CA ASP A 283 -3.64 6.54 6.96
C ASP A 283 -4.37 6.99 8.23
N SER A 284 -3.63 7.61 9.15
CA SER A 284 -4.20 8.25 10.33
C SER A 284 -5.13 9.43 9.98
N ARG A 285 -6.03 9.75 10.92
CA ARG A 285 -6.94 10.91 10.89
C ARG A 285 -6.73 11.85 12.08
N ASP A 286 -5.87 11.48 13.03
CA ASP A 286 -5.35 12.33 14.11
C ASP A 286 -3.86 12.03 14.29
N TYR A 287 -3.03 12.70 13.48
CA TYR A 287 -1.58 12.51 13.51
C TYR A 287 -0.98 12.82 14.88
N GLN A 288 -1.57 13.73 15.67
CA GLN A 288 -0.99 14.14 16.95
C GLN A 288 -1.15 13.04 18.01
N THR A 289 -2.36 12.47 18.13
CA THR A 289 -2.61 11.35 19.05
C THR A 289 -1.87 10.09 18.60
N ASP A 290 -1.93 9.77 17.30
CA ASP A 290 -1.34 8.54 16.80
C ASP A 290 0.20 8.57 16.85
N PHE A 291 0.86 9.71 16.57
CA PHE A 291 2.30 9.83 16.77
C PHE A 291 2.70 9.71 18.24
N GLN A 292 1.97 10.36 19.15
CA GLN A 292 2.31 10.36 20.58
C GLN A 292 2.20 8.94 21.16
N VAL A 293 1.08 8.26 20.94
CA VAL A 293 0.87 6.86 21.36
C VAL A 293 1.93 5.92 20.77
N ILE A 294 2.30 6.08 19.50
CA ILE A 294 3.36 5.27 18.88
C ILE A 294 4.72 5.55 19.55
N MET A 295 5.06 6.80 19.85
CA MET A 295 6.29 7.14 20.57
C MET A 295 6.30 6.58 21.99
N ASP A 296 5.19 6.65 22.71
CA ASP A 296 5.08 6.13 24.08
C ASP A 296 5.34 4.61 24.12
N LEU A 297 4.73 3.84 23.20
CA LEU A 297 4.96 2.40 23.10
C LEU A 297 6.36 2.02 22.58
N LEU A 298 6.94 2.80 21.65
CA LEU A 298 8.30 2.57 21.15
C LEU A 298 9.40 2.96 22.16
N LEU A 299 9.06 3.75 23.19
CA LEU A 299 9.97 4.17 24.27
C LEU A 299 9.69 3.47 25.61
N ALA A 300 8.63 2.67 25.69
CA ALA A 300 8.25 1.87 26.85
C ALA A 300 9.18 0.66 27.09
N GLU A 301 9.22 0.19 28.34
CA GLU A 301 9.92 -1.03 28.74
C GLU A 301 9.07 -2.26 28.38
N ASP A 302 9.44 -2.94 27.28
CA ASP A 302 8.76 -4.15 26.80
C ASP A 302 7.26 -3.91 26.52
N GLY A 303 6.96 -2.80 25.83
CA GLY A 303 5.62 -2.44 25.37
C GLY A 303 4.60 -2.03 26.45
N LYS A 304 5.05 -1.77 27.69
CA LYS A 304 4.16 -1.40 28.82
C LYS A 304 3.90 0.10 28.82
N LEU A 305 2.69 0.52 28.45
CA LEU A 305 2.36 1.92 28.11
C LEU A 305 2.89 2.97 29.11
N MET A 306 2.68 2.78 30.43
CA MET A 306 3.04 3.76 31.46
C MET A 306 4.48 3.63 31.98
N THR A 307 5.42 3.19 31.13
CA THR A 307 6.83 2.97 31.49
C THR A 307 7.78 3.69 30.54
N LYS A 308 9.07 3.75 30.90
CA LYS A 308 10.12 4.26 30.01
C LYS A 308 11.34 3.35 30.09
N ALA A 309 11.73 2.78 28.96
CA ALA A 309 12.90 1.95 28.85
C ALA A 309 14.19 2.73 29.17
N LYS A 310 15.12 2.06 29.87
CA LYS A 310 16.50 2.55 30.05
C LYS A 310 17.30 2.45 28.75
N ASP A 311 16.98 1.44 27.95
CA ASP A 311 17.48 1.24 26.59
C ASP A 311 16.28 0.92 25.67
N PRO A 312 15.68 1.96 25.03
CA PRO A 312 14.59 1.77 24.06
C PRO A 312 15.00 1.02 22.79
N VAL A 313 16.29 0.79 22.55
CA VAL A 313 16.76 0.02 21.39
C VAL A 313 16.70 -1.47 21.71
N ALA A 314 17.02 -1.86 22.95
CA ALA A 314 16.99 -3.25 23.42
C ALA A 314 15.59 -3.78 23.77
N THR A 315 14.62 -2.93 24.13
CA THR A 315 13.28 -3.36 24.60
C THR A 315 12.10 -2.84 23.77
N ARG A 316 12.33 -2.33 22.56
CA ARG A 316 11.23 -1.91 21.66
C ARG A 316 10.37 -3.10 21.23
N ILE A 317 9.08 -2.83 21.05
CA ILE A 317 8.17 -3.74 20.33
C ILE A 317 8.25 -3.46 18.81
N PRO A 318 8.00 -4.46 17.94
CA PRO A 318 8.01 -4.25 16.49
C PRO A 318 6.86 -3.34 16.06
N ILE A 319 7.15 -2.52 15.03
CA ILE A 319 6.17 -1.68 14.35
C ILE A 319 6.09 -2.03 12.86
N TYR A 320 4.86 -2.22 12.40
CA TYR A 320 4.50 -2.60 11.06
C TYR A 320 3.70 -1.50 10.38
N PHE A 321 4.02 -1.20 9.12
CA PHE A 321 3.28 -0.29 8.26
C PHE A 321 2.71 -1.07 7.08
N SER A 322 1.43 -0.85 6.76
CA SER A 322 0.75 -1.57 5.69
C SER A 322 1.21 -1.16 4.29
N GLN A 323 1.74 0.06 4.12
CA GLN A 323 2.27 0.56 2.85
C GLN A 323 3.42 1.57 3.00
N GLY A 324 4.15 1.81 1.91
CA GLY A 324 5.34 2.67 1.86
C GLY A 324 5.24 3.91 0.97
N ASP A 325 4.06 4.24 0.45
CA ASP A 325 3.88 5.33 -0.52
C ASP A 325 4.02 6.70 0.13
N LEU A 326 4.81 7.59 -0.48
CA LEU A 326 4.89 8.98 -0.05
C LEU A 326 3.65 9.78 -0.48
N LEU A 327 3.07 9.43 -1.62
CA LEU A 327 2.04 10.20 -2.33
C LEU A 327 0.88 9.31 -2.81
N MET A 328 -0.34 9.82 -2.74
CA MET A 328 -1.54 9.24 -3.35
C MET A 328 -2.27 10.28 -4.24
N PRO A 329 -2.91 9.87 -5.35
CA PRO A 329 -3.83 10.74 -6.08
C PRO A 329 -5.17 10.83 -5.33
N THR A 330 -5.93 11.90 -5.57
CA THR A 330 -7.28 12.08 -5.03
C THR A 330 -8.11 12.94 -6.01
N GLU A 331 -9.36 13.23 -5.67
CA GLU A 331 -10.23 14.19 -6.38
C GLU A 331 -9.64 15.64 -6.43
N HIS A 332 -8.58 15.93 -5.65
CA HIS A 332 -7.89 17.21 -5.64
C HIS A 332 -7.03 17.41 -6.90
N LYS A 333 -7.49 18.29 -7.81
CA LYS A 333 -6.84 18.67 -9.09
C LYS A 333 -5.48 19.41 -8.97
N GLY A 334 -4.87 19.43 -7.80
CA GLY A 334 -3.53 19.99 -7.56
C GLY A 334 -2.48 18.88 -7.49
N LEU A 335 -1.47 19.07 -6.65
CA LEU A 335 -0.47 18.03 -6.38
C LEU A 335 -1.09 16.83 -5.66
N PRO A 336 -0.58 15.59 -5.85
CA PRO A 336 -0.88 14.43 -5.02
C PRO A 336 -0.80 14.73 -3.51
N ARG A 337 -1.52 13.96 -2.70
CA ARG A 337 -1.59 14.13 -1.23
C ARG A 337 -0.58 13.21 -0.55
N LEU A 338 -0.06 13.63 0.60
CA LEU A 338 0.79 12.77 1.44
C LEU A 338 -0.05 11.63 2.03
N THR A 339 0.49 10.41 2.04
CA THR A 339 -0.14 9.19 2.58
C THR A 339 0.79 8.47 3.57
N GLN A 340 0.55 7.21 3.91
CA GLN A 340 1.14 6.52 5.07
C GLN A 340 2.68 6.50 5.07
N GLY A 341 3.37 6.45 3.92
CA GLY A 341 4.83 6.58 3.87
C GLY A 341 5.36 7.93 4.41
N ALA A 342 4.59 9.01 4.28
CA ALA A 342 4.93 10.30 4.91
C ALA A 342 4.72 10.27 6.44
N PHE A 343 3.65 9.61 6.91
CA PHE A 343 3.40 9.36 8.33
C PHE A 343 4.50 8.48 8.93
N ARG A 344 4.90 7.41 8.23
CA ARG A 344 6.00 6.50 8.55
C ARG A 344 7.34 7.24 8.70
N ILE A 345 7.73 8.05 7.72
CA ILE A 345 8.93 8.90 7.80
C ILE A 345 8.86 9.87 8.98
N SER A 346 7.67 10.36 9.33
CA SER A 346 7.47 11.24 10.50
C SER A 346 7.63 10.48 11.83
N VAL A 347 7.16 9.23 11.93
CA VAL A 347 7.42 8.34 13.09
C VAL A 347 8.92 8.03 13.21
N GLU A 348 9.57 7.66 12.10
CA GLU A 348 11.02 7.40 12.05
C GLU A 348 11.85 8.60 12.51
N ALA A 349 11.53 9.80 11.99
CA ALA A 349 12.21 11.04 12.34
C ALA A 349 12.03 11.40 13.82
N GLN A 350 10.84 11.23 14.38
CA GLN A 350 10.58 11.44 15.81
C GLN A 350 11.37 10.44 16.67
N TYR A 351 11.31 9.14 16.37
CA TYR A 351 12.04 8.11 17.11
C TYR A 351 13.55 8.39 17.11
N LYS A 352 14.14 8.68 15.94
CA LYS A 352 15.57 9.01 15.83
C LYS A 352 15.95 10.33 16.49
N THR A 353 15.05 11.31 16.51
CA THR A 353 15.26 12.57 17.22
C THR A 353 15.24 12.38 18.75
N LEU A 354 14.51 11.39 19.25
CA LEU A 354 14.38 11.08 20.69
C LEU A 354 15.41 10.06 21.20
N THR A 355 15.87 9.12 20.38
CA THR A 355 16.83 8.05 20.76
C THR A 355 18.24 8.23 20.21
N GLY A 356 18.41 9.02 19.14
CA GLY A 356 19.64 9.09 18.35
C GLY A 356 19.84 7.94 17.35
N VAL A 357 18.92 6.96 17.32
CA VAL A 357 19.06 5.71 16.56
C VAL A 357 17.96 5.59 15.50
N ASP A 358 18.29 5.06 14.32
CA ASP A 358 17.32 4.79 13.27
C ASP A 358 16.33 3.70 13.70
N LEU A 359 15.03 3.99 13.60
CA LEU A 359 13.95 3.05 13.92
C LEU A 359 14.03 1.81 13.02
N GLU A 360 13.96 0.62 13.64
CA GLU A 360 13.67 -0.62 12.91
C GLU A 360 12.16 -0.81 12.77
N ARG A 361 11.70 -1.07 11.54
CA ARG A 361 10.30 -1.26 11.18
C ARG A 361 10.16 -2.28 10.05
N VAL A 362 8.98 -2.88 9.95
CA VAL A 362 8.55 -3.66 8.77
C VAL A 362 7.57 -2.83 7.95
N VAL A 363 7.62 -2.98 6.63
CA VAL A 363 6.74 -2.31 5.67
C VAL A 363 6.18 -3.36 4.71
N TYR A 364 4.86 -3.38 4.57
CA TYR A 364 4.12 -4.15 3.57
C TYR A 364 3.73 -3.23 2.40
N GLY A 365 2.87 -3.73 1.51
CA GLY A 365 2.38 -3.00 0.35
C GLY A 365 3.39 -3.00 -0.79
N LYS A 366 2.98 -2.48 -1.93
CA LYS A 366 3.88 -2.22 -3.05
C LYS A 366 4.92 -1.16 -2.63
N PRO A 367 6.19 -1.27 -3.05
CA PRO A 367 6.73 -2.24 -4.01
C PRO A 367 7.29 -3.54 -3.38
N GLU A 368 6.98 -3.87 -2.13
CA GLU A 368 7.67 -4.95 -1.42
C GLU A 368 7.31 -6.36 -1.92
N ARG A 369 8.33 -7.22 -1.99
CA ARG A 369 8.19 -8.59 -2.55
C ARG A 369 7.11 -9.41 -1.85
N ALA A 370 6.94 -9.26 -0.54
CA ALA A 370 5.94 -9.99 0.23
C ALA A 370 4.51 -9.75 -0.29
N THR A 371 4.19 -8.52 -0.70
CA THR A 371 2.87 -8.18 -1.25
C THR A 371 2.66 -8.77 -2.65
N TYR A 372 3.68 -8.84 -3.50
CA TYR A 372 3.59 -9.51 -4.81
C TYR A 372 3.53 -11.04 -4.70
N THR A 373 4.26 -11.65 -3.75
CA THR A 373 4.16 -13.09 -3.49
C THR A 373 2.82 -13.48 -2.85
N TYR A 374 2.21 -12.63 -2.02
CA TYR A 374 0.82 -12.82 -1.59
C TYR A 374 -0.15 -12.71 -2.79
N ALA A 375 0.08 -11.74 -3.68
CA ALA A 375 -0.71 -11.56 -4.90
C ALA A 375 -0.61 -12.76 -5.88
N ASP A 376 0.52 -13.47 -5.93
CA ASP A 376 0.63 -14.73 -6.67
C ASP A 376 -0.30 -15.82 -6.11
N GLU A 377 -0.41 -15.99 -4.79
CA GLU A 377 -1.30 -17.00 -4.21
C GLU A 377 -2.78 -16.67 -4.45
N VAL A 378 -3.15 -15.38 -4.32
CA VAL A 378 -4.51 -14.90 -4.67
C VAL A 378 -4.79 -15.11 -6.16
N MET A 379 -3.83 -14.82 -7.05
CA MET A 379 -3.96 -15.07 -8.49
C MET A 379 -4.16 -16.57 -8.80
N LYS A 380 -3.44 -17.48 -8.13
CA LYS A 380 -3.62 -18.94 -8.29
C LYS A 380 -5.00 -19.40 -7.83
N ALA A 381 -5.47 -18.91 -6.67
CA ALA A 381 -6.80 -19.23 -6.15
C ALA A 381 -7.90 -18.73 -7.10
N TRP A 382 -7.77 -17.50 -7.59
CA TRP A 382 -8.71 -16.91 -8.57
C TRP A 382 -8.66 -17.61 -9.93
N MET A 383 -7.50 -18.14 -10.33
CA MET A 383 -7.35 -19.00 -11.51
C MET A 383 -8.02 -20.38 -11.34
N GLU A 384 -8.00 -20.97 -10.15
CA GLU A 384 -8.77 -22.18 -9.85
C GLU A 384 -10.28 -21.90 -9.94
N GLU A 385 -10.78 -20.84 -9.29
CA GLU A 385 -12.20 -20.45 -9.32
C GLU A 385 -12.70 -20.10 -10.74
N LEU A 386 -11.94 -19.30 -11.50
CA LEU A 386 -12.36 -18.88 -12.84
C LEU A 386 -12.21 -19.98 -13.90
N HIS A 387 -11.22 -20.86 -13.78
CA HIS A 387 -10.78 -21.72 -14.89
C HIS A 387 -10.54 -23.20 -14.56
N GLY A 388 -10.58 -23.60 -13.28
CA GLY A 388 -10.24 -24.95 -12.82
C GLY A 388 -8.76 -25.29 -12.96
N VAL A 389 -7.87 -24.29 -12.84
CA VAL A 389 -6.41 -24.50 -12.95
C VAL A 389 -5.63 -23.59 -11.99
N SER A 390 -5.29 -24.09 -10.81
CA SER A 390 -4.41 -23.44 -9.83
C SER A 390 -2.96 -23.36 -10.32
N ARG A 391 -2.68 -22.37 -11.16
CA ARG A 391 -1.34 -21.99 -11.62
C ARG A 391 -1.29 -20.49 -11.91
N LEU A 392 -0.09 -19.93 -11.90
CA LEU A 392 0.12 -18.57 -12.43
C LEU A 392 0.02 -18.57 -13.97
N PRO A 393 -0.61 -17.54 -14.56
CA PRO A 393 -0.44 -17.18 -15.96
C PRO A 393 1.00 -16.70 -16.22
N ASP A 394 1.57 -17.02 -17.38
CA ASP A 394 2.95 -16.59 -17.69
C ASP A 394 3.04 -15.07 -17.97
N ASN A 395 1.96 -14.48 -18.48
CA ASN A 395 1.89 -13.06 -18.88
C ASN A 395 1.04 -12.23 -17.91
N ILE A 396 1.57 -11.91 -16.73
CA ILE A 396 0.93 -11.01 -15.76
C ILE A 396 1.32 -9.55 -16.08
N TYR A 397 0.34 -8.64 -16.02
CA TYR A 397 0.46 -7.21 -16.29
C TYR A 397 0.06 -6.37 -15.06
N MET A 398 1.03 -5.75 -14.38
CA MET A 398 0.75 -4.72 -13.38
C MET A 398 0.34 -3.42 -14.08
N VAL A 399 -0.82 -2.87 -13.73
CA VAL A 399 -1.30 -1.57 -14.22
C VAL A 399 -1.39 -0.60 -13.04
N GLY A 400 -0.61 0.48 -13.12
CA GLY A 400 -0.34 1.38 -12.00
C GLY A 400 -0.09 2.82 -12.43
N ASP A 401 -0.25 3.76 -11.50
CA ASP A 401 -0.05 5.20 -11.73
C ASP A 401 1.24 5.74 -11.06
N ASN A 402 1.84 4.95 -10.16
CA ASN A 402 2.91 5.37 -9.27
C ASN A 402 4.22 4.61 -9.57
N PRO A 403 5.20 5.26 -10.24
CA PRO A 403 6.48 4.62 -10.58
C PRO A 403 7.25 4.05 -9.39
N ALA A 404 7.15 4.72 -8.24
CA ALA A 404 7.84 4.35 -7.00
C ALA A 404 7.18 3.20 -6.23
N SER A 405 6.06 2.66 -6.74
CA SER A 405 5.26 1.62 -6.10
C SER A 405 4.89 0.50 -7.08
N ASP A 406 3.99 0.75 -8.03
CA ASP A 406 3.47 -0.27 -8.95
C ASP A 406 4.55 -0.75 -9.93
N ILE A 407 5.26 0.21 -10.52
CA ILE A 407 6.13 -0.04 -11.66
C ILE A 407 7.46 -0.61 -11.18
N ILE A 408 8.09 -0.02 -10.16
CA ILE A 408 9.27 -0.61 -9.55
C ILE A 408 8.96 -1.97 -8.90
N GLY A 409 7.80 -2.14 -8.24
CA GLY A 409 7.37 -3.41 -7.66
C GLY A 409 7.22 -4.51 -8.72
N GLY A 410 6.40 -4.26 -9.76
CA GLY A 410 6.21 -5.20 -10.86
C GLY A 410 7.50 -5.51 -11.62
N ASN A 411 8.36 -4.50 -11.86
CA ASN A 411 9.67 -4.69 -12.48
C ASN A 411 10.60 -5.57 -11.64
N MET A 412 10.67 -5.36 -10.32
CA MET A 412 11.49 -6.17 -9.41
C MET A 412 10.94 -7.60 -9.25
N TYR A 413 9.63 -7.78 -9.40
CA TYR A 413 9.00 -9.10 -9.33
C TYR A 413 9.07 -9.89 -10.66
N GLY A 414 9.24 -9.20 -11.79
CA GLY A 414 9.34 -9.80 -13.12
C GLY A 414 8.04 -9.80 -13.94
N TRP A 415 7.02 -9.06 -13.50
CA TRP A 415 5.77 -8.89 -14.27
C TRP A 415 5.93 -7.84 -15.39
N ASN A 416 5.05 -7.89 -16.40
CA ASN A 416 4.91 -6.80 -17.36
C ASN A 416 4.36 -5.57 -16.62
N THR A 417 4.84 -4.35 -16.90
CA THR A 417 4.39 -3.13 -16.21
C THR A 417 3.84 -2.08 -17.17
N CYS A 418 2.63 -1.60 -16.85
CA CYS A 418 1.86 -0.59 -17.58
C CYS A 418 1.67 0.65 -16.71
N LEU A 419 2.31 1.76 -17.07
CA LEU A 419 2.16 3.03 -16.35
C LEU A 419 1.05 3.87 -16.98
N VAL A 420 0.06 4.30 -16.20
CA VAL A 420 -1.03 5.17 -16.66
C VAL A 420 -0.83 6.63 -16.25
N ARG A 421 -1.32 7.56 -17.07
CA ARG A 421 -1.23 9.02 -16.84
C ARG A 421 -2.40 9.60 -16.02
N THR A 422 -3.26 8.74 -15.46
CA THR A 422 -4.46 9.12 -14.70
C THR A 422 -4.23 9.38 -13.20
N GLY A 423 -3.00 9.47 -12.71
CA GLY A 423 -2.73 9.58 -11.27
C GLY A 423 -1.50 10.42 -10.89
N VAL A 424 -0.62 9.84 -10.07
CA VAL A 424 0.64 10.43 -9.57
C VAL A 424 1.57 10.78 -10.73
N PHE A 425 1.76 9.85 -11.68
CA PHE A 425 2.52 10.11 -12.89
C PHE A 425 1.70 10.89 -13.92
N GLN A 426 2.20 12.06 -14.31
CA GLN A 426 1.57 12.97 -15.28
C GLN A 426 2.58 13.42 -16.37
N GLY A 427 3.49 12.53 -16.76
CA GLY A 427 4.41 12.78 -17.88
C GLY A 427 3.65 12.96 -19.20
N LYS A 428 4.27 13.66 -20.15
CA LYS A 428 3.71 13.93 -21.49
C LYS A 428 3.69 12.69 -22.36
N GLU A 429 2.98 12.74 -23.48
CA GLU A 429 3.02 11.73 -24.53
C GLU A 429 4.48 11.34 -24.89
N GLY A 430 4.77 10.05 -24.95
CA GLY A 430 6.12 9.51 -25.15
C GLY A 430 7.04 9.51 -23.91
N GLU A 431 6.74 10.27 -22.85
CA GLU A 431 7.52 10.25 -21.60
C GLU A 431 7.16 9.01 -20.75
N ASN A 432 8.19 8.37 -20.20
CA ASN A 432 8.18 7.28 -19.20
C ASN A 432 8.99 7.75 -17.98
N ASP A 433 8.81 7.13 -16.81
CA ASP A 433 9.56 7.55 -15.61
C ASP A 433 11.06 7.25 -15.75
N PRO A 434 11.97 8.21 -15.44
CA PRO A 434 13.41 8.02 -15.65
C PRO A 434 14.09 7.14 -14.59
N ASN A 435 13.46 6.89 -13.43
CA ASN A 435 14.02 6.09 -12.33
C ASN A 435 13.39 4.69 -12.24
N SER A 436 12.13 4.57 -12.65
CA SER A 436 11.37 3.32 -12.61
C SER A 436 10.48 3.21 -13.87
N PRO A 437 11.09 3.09 -15.06
CA PRO A 437 10.35 3.04 -16.32
C PRO A 437 9.47 1.79 -16.41
N ALA A 438 8.27 1.96 -16.96
CA ALA A 438 7.40 0.86 -17.31
C ALA A 438 8.01 0.02 -18.44
N ASN A 439 8.04 -1.29 -18.27
CA ASN A 439 8.73 -2.23 -19.14
C ASN A 439 7.90 -2.65 -20.37
N PHE A 440 6.56 -2.55 -20.30
CA PHE A 440 5.66 -2.88 -21.40
C PHE A 440 5.14 -1.63 -22.11
N GLY A 441 4.77 -0.58 -21.36
CA GLY A 441 4.36 0.68 -21.98
C GLY A 441 3.81 1.72 -21.02
N VAL A 442 3.55 2.92 -21.57
CA VAL A 442 2.97 4.05 -20.85
C VAL A 442 1.75 4.56 -21.61
N PHE A 443 0.61 4.60 -20.94
CA PHE A 443 -0.72 4.74 -21.54
C PHE A 443 -1.47 5.93 -20.93
N ASN A 444 -2.43 6.51 -21.65
CA ASN A 444 -3.21 7.63 -21.10
C ASN A 444 -4.15 7.18 -19.97
N ASN A 445 -4.62 5.93 -20.03
CA ASN A 445 -5.60 5.35 -19.11
C ASN A 445 -5.51 3.81 -19.08
N VAL A 446 -6.22 3.19 -18.14
CA VAL A 446 -6.28 1.72 -17.96
C VAL A 446 -6.83 0.96 -19.18
N LEU A 447 -7.77 1.53 -19.95
CA LEU A 447 -8.36 0.87 -21.11
C LEU A 447 -7.37 0.74 -22.27
N GLU A 448 -6.50 1.74 -22.48
CA GLU A 448 -5.40 1.66 -23.44
C GLU A 448 -4.38 0.58 -23.04
N ALA A 449 -4.01 0.52 -21.75
CA ALA A 449 -3.09 -0.49 -21.23
C ALA A 449 -3.63 -1.92 -21.44
N VAL A 450 -4.90 -2.17 -21.06
CA VAL A 450 -5.57 -3.46 -21.24
C VAL A 450 -5.69 -3.83 -22.72
N LYS A 451 -5.99 -2.86 -23.60
CA LYS A 451 -6.03 -3.08 -25.05
C LYS A 451 -4.67 -3.51 -25.61
N ALA A 452 -3.59 -2.82 -25.25
CA ALA A 452 -2.26 -3.13 -25.74
C ALA A 452 -1.79 -4.52 -25.28
N ALA A 453 -2.04 -4.88 -24.03
CA ALA A 453 -1.73 -6.21 -23.49
C ALA A 453 -2.54 -7.32 -24.22
N ILE A 454 -3.85 -7.11 -24.42
CA ILE A 454 -4.69 -8.07 -25.16
C ILE A 454 -4.24 -8.20 -26.62
N ALA A 455 -3.87 -7.11 -27.29
CA ALA A 455 -3.36 -7.14 -28.66
C ALA A 455 -2.04 -7.94 -28.78
N LYS A 456 -1.10 -7.76 -27.83
CA LYS A 456 0.14 -8.54 -27.76
C LYS A 456 -0.12 -10.05 -27.63
N GLU A 457 -1.03 -10.46 -26.76
CA GLU A 457 -1.23 -11.88 -26.44
C GLU A 457 -2.22 -12.60 -27.39
N LEU A 458 -3.28 -11.91 -27.85
CA LEU A 458 -4.41 -12.50 -28.59
C LEU A 458 -4.54 -12.01 -30.05
N GLY A 459 -3.72 -11.04 -30.46
CA GLY A 459 -3.69 -10.43 -31.79
C GLY A 459 -4.54 -9.17 -31.94
N ASP A 460 -4.13 -8.25 -32.82
CA ASP A 460 -4.85 -7.01 -33.15
C ASP A 460 -6.27 -7.24 -33.71
N ASP A 461 -6.57 -8.46 -34.18
CA ASP A 461 -7.87 -8.87 -34.72
C ASP A 461 -8.91 -9.23 -33.63
N PHE A 462 -8.48 -9.34 -32.37
CA PHE A 462 -9.30 -9.82 -31.26
C PHE A 462 -10.41 -8.82 -30.87
N LYS A 463 -11.66 -9.28 -30.90
CA LYS A 463 -12.83 -8.39 -30.74
C LYS A 463 -13.14 -8.15 -29.27
N LEU A 464 -12.92 -6.91 -28.83
CA LEU A 464 -13.12 -6.44 -27.46
C LEU A 464 -14.61 -6.16 -27.10
N LYS A 465 -15.54 -6.92 -27.71
CA LYS A 465 -16.98 -6.92 -27.44
C LYS A 465 -17.56 -8.30 -27.78
N TRP A 466 -18.48 -8.81 -26.98
CA TRP A 466 -19.22 -10.02 -27.33
C TRP A 466 -20.15 -9.77 -28.54
N ASN A 467 -20.17 -10.69 -29.51
CA ASN A 467 -21.06 -10.62 -30.66
C ASN A 467 -22.06 -11.80 -30.63
N PRO A 468 -23.30 -11.60 -30.16
CA PRO A 468 -24.30 -12.66 -30.07
C PRO A 468 -24.82 -13.15 -31.45
N LYS A 469 -24.33 -12.60 -32.57
CA LYS A 469 -24.61 -13.10 -33.92
C LYS A 469 -23.62 -14.17 -34.41
N VAL A 470 -22.56 -14.48 -33.64
CA VAL A 470 -21.65 -15.59 -33.97
C VAL A 470 -22.34 -16.91 -33.63
N ASN A 471 -23.19 -17.38 -34.55
CA ASN A 471 -23.82 -18.69 -34.47
C ASN A 471 -22.87 -19.73 -35.11
N PRO A 472 -22.29 -20.67 -34.33
CA PRO A 472 -21.37 -21.67 -34.88
C PRO A 472 -22.05 -22.64 -35.85
N VAL A 473 -23.38 -22.75 -35.85
CA VAL A 473 -24.16 -23.67 -36.70
C VAL A 473 -24.23 -23.20 -38.17
N THR A 474 -23.99 -21.91 -38.46
CA THR A 474 -24.23 -21.33 -39.80
C THR A 474 -22.96 -20.96 -40.58
N HIS A 475 -21.78 -21.40 -40.12
CA HIS A 475 -20.49 -21.18 -40.80
C HIS A 475 -19.71 -22.49 -41.06
N GLY A 476 -20.43 -23.57 -41.38
CA GLY A 476 -19.87 -24.67 -42.16
C GLY A 476 -19.95 -24.34 -43.65
N ASP A 477 -18.90 -24.67 -44.43
CA ASP A 477 -18.84 -24.36 -45.85
C ASP A 477 -19.94 -25.03 -46.69
N GLY A 478 -20.36 -24.33 -47.75
CA GLY A 478 -21.50 -24.71 -48.58
C GLY A 478 -21.24 -25.90 -49.50
N ALA A 479 -21.47 -27.12 -49.02
CA ALA A 479 -21.61 -28.32 -49.85
C ALA A 479 -23.09 -28.57 -50.21
N SER A 480 -23.53 -28.06 -51.35
CA SER A 480 -24.89 -28.31 -51.87
C SER A 480 -25.01 -29.73 -52.44
N ALA A 481 -25.62 -30.64 -51.67
CA ALA A 481 -26.06 -31.95 -52.16
C ALA A 481 -27.52 -31.87 -52.61
N ILE A 482 -27.75 -31.93 -53.92
CA ILE A 482 -29.05 -32.12 -54.55
C ILE A 482 -28.94 -33.38 -55.42
N GLU A 483 -29.98 -34.22 -55.35
CA GLU A 483 -30.07 -35.63 -55.79
C GLU A 483 -29.45 -36.67 -54.84
#